data_AF-A0A4R1BFB3-F1
#
_entry.id   AF-A0A4R1BFB3-F1
#
_cell.length_a   1.000
_cell.length_b   1.000
_cell.length_c   1.000
_cell.angle_alpha   90.00
_cell.angle_beta   90.00
_cell.angle_gamma   90.00
#
_symmetry.space_group_name_H-M   'P 1'
#
loop_
_entity.id
_entity.type
_entity.pdbx_description
1 polymer ?
#
loop_
_entity_poly.entity_id
_entity_poly.type
_entity_poly.pdbx_seq_one_letter_code
_entity_poly.pdbx_strand_id
1 'polypeptide(L)'
;MQVDARSGYDLSSGQGVCFATLAMTAEGRRATRSRYCASRAQGCRLTPPPRPNAVADLLTRTGDSVLLGFEIREDLLGDFPARRTEAALLASPFFQGVTGDGRNSEAWKNLLLTAARNPRIGTFFFDNREAARDSFMALRISAAMEAHPTWKEVTISGNQHNKVRPYNGQPKAAYYLLQAGGRALNGRVCSVNIAYAEVSAWVNMGDGLKLHSGTSDNIYAQAAPSDNYLLFLDPKSDYDYNAILFVRKVTASRPLK
;
A
#
# COMPACT_ATOMS: atom_id res chain seq x y z
N MET A 1 -6.53 -25.30 28.77
CA MET A 1 -7.39 -24.10 28.83
C MET A 1 -7.89 -23.84 27.44
N GLN A 2 -9.13 -24.23 27.20
CA GLN A 2 -9.80 -24.20 25.91
C GLN A 2 -10.59 -22.90 25.86
N VAL A 3 -10.34 -22.06 24.86
CA VAL A 3 -11.26 -20.98 24.50
C VAL A 3 -11.55 -21.16 23.02
N ASP A 4 -12.71 -21.77 22.80
CA ASP A 4 -13.39 -21.81 21.52
C ASP A 4 -14.03 -20.44 21.29
N ALA A 5 -13.77 -19.85 20.13
CA ALA A 5 -14.43 -18.64 19.65
C ALA A 5 -14.77 -18.82 18.18
N ARG A 6 -15.81 -19.61 17.91
CA ARG A 6 -16.55 -19.54 16.65
C ARG A 6 -17.47 -18.33 16.65
N SER A 7 -17.18 -17.37 15.78
CA SER A 7 -18.10 -16.78 14.81
C SER A 7 -17.65 -15.36 14.46
N GLY A 8 -17.42 -15.14 13.16
CA GLY A 8 -16.95 -13.88 12.62
C GLY A 8 -16.20 -14.19 11.33
N TYR A 9 -16.84 -13.90 10.20
CA TYR A 9 -16.33 -14.21 8.86
C TYR A 9 -14.88 -13.74 8.68
N ASP A 10 -14.00 -14.67 8.30
CA ASP A 10 -12.60 -14.39 8.01
C ASP A 10 -12.46 -13.73 6.63
N LEU A 11 -12.62 -12.40 6.61
CA LEU A 11 -12.33 -11.55 5.45
C LEU A 11 -10.81 -11.40 5.19
N SER A 12 -9.92 -12.04 5.98
CA SER A 12 -8.47 -11.98 5.73
C SER A 12 -8.03 -12.71 4.46
N SER A 13 -8.92 -13.51 3.87
CA SER A 13 -8.74 -14.17 2.58
C SER A 13 -9.24 -13.35 1.37
N GLY A 14 -9.91 -12.21 1.59
CA GLY A 14 -10.47 -11.36 0.55
C GLY A 14 -9.44 -10.46 -0.13
N GLN A 15 -9.11 -10.76 -1.38
CA GLN A 15 -8.39 -9.84 -2.28
C GLN A 15 -9.26 -8.60 -2.52
N GLY A 16 -8.94 -7.46 -1.87
CA GLY A 16 -9.71 -6.23 -2.07
C GLY A 16 -9.34 -5.03 -1.20
N VAL A 17 -8.16 -5.02 -0.58
CA VAL A 17 -7.65 -3.86 0.17
C VAL A 17 -6.27 -3.50 -0.39
N CYS A 18 -6.03 -2.22 -0.66
CA CYS A 18 -4.75 -1.71 -1.15
C CYS A 18 -3.80 -1.46 0.02
N PHE A 19 -2.61 -2.05 0.01
CA PHE A 19 -1.62 -1.93 1.09
C PHE A 19 -0.40 -1.16 0.58
N ALA A 20 0.10 -0.22 1.39
CA ALA A 20 1.26 0.57 1.05
C ALA A 20 2.53 -0.03 1.69
N THR A 21 3.57 -0.30 0.91
CA THR A 21 4.94 -0.41 1.44
C THR A 21 5.65 0.90 1.12
N LEU A 22 6.13 1.59 2.14
CA LEU A 22 6.93 2.81 2.01
C LEU A 22 8.40 2.42 2.17
N ALA A 23 9.17 2.43 1.08
CA ALA A 23 10.62 2.30 1.14
C ALA A 23 11.25 3.70 1.09
N MET A 24 11.79 4.15 2.23
CA MET A 24 12.48 5.44 2.30
C MET A 24 13.97 5.24 2.06
N THR A 25 14.45 5.60 0.86
CA THR A 25 15.88 5.76 0.62
C THR A 25 16.34 7.08 1.27
N ALA A 26 17.33 6.99 2.15
CA ALA A 26 18.03 8.16 2.68
C ALA A 26 19.52 7.89 2.52
N GLU A 27 20.15 8.52 1.54
CA GLU A 27 21.60 8.65 1.52
C GLU A 27 22.01 9.99 2.14
N GLY A 28 22.73 9.89 3.26
CA GLY A 28 24.01 10.57 3.38
C GLY A 28 24.01 12.09 3.36
N ARG A 29 23.24 12.76 4.23
CA ARG A 29 23.69 14.02 4.84
C ARG A 29 23.33 14.02 6.32
N ARG A 30 24.28 14.43 7.16
CA ARG A 30 24.09 14.64 8.60
C ARG A 30 22.78 15.37 8.85
N ALA A 31 21.76 14.66 9.31
CA ALA A 31 20.62 15.29 9.93
C ALA A 31 21.14 15.98 11.19
N THR A 32 21.21 17.30 11.15
CA THR A 32 21.17 18.12 12.35
C THR A 32 20.05 17.57 13.23
N ARG A 33 20.41 17.21 14.47
CA ARG A 33 19.45 16.79 15.50
C ARG A 33 18.42 17.90 15.69
N SER A 34 17.31 17.85 14.96
CA SER A 34 16.11 18.54 15.35
C SER A 34 15.51 17.75 16.51
N ARG A 35 15.74 18.25 17.72
CA ARG A 35 15.04 17.77 18.92
C ARG A 35 13.57 18.11 18.73
N TYR A 36 12.77 17.17 18.25
CA TYR A 36 11.35 17.19 18.55
C TYR A 36 11.17 16.70 19.99
N CYS A 37 11.28 17.65 20.91
CA CYS A 37 10.77 17.47 22.27
C CYS A 37 9.27 17.22 22.17
N ALA A 38 8.84 16.06 22.67
CA ALA A 38 7.47 15.85 23.07
C ALA A 38 7.12 16.86 24.16
N SER A 39 6.43 17.94 23.81
CA SER A 39 5.68 18.73 24.77
C SER A 39 4.50 19.40 24.08
N ARG A 40 3.32 19.15 24.66
CA ARG A 40 2.01 19.79 24.45
C ARG A 40 1.20 19.30 23.25
N ALA A 41 0.17 18.53 23.63
CA ALA A 41 -1.07 18.34 22.92
C ALA A 41 -1.61 19.67 22.36
N GLN A 42 -1.50 19.85 21.05
CA GLN A 42 -2.43 20.64 20.27
C GLN A 42 -2.87 19.76 19.10
N GLY A 43 -4.16 19.45 19.10
CA GLY A 43 -4.78 18.50 18.20
C GLY A 43 -4.57 18.87 16.74
N CYS A 44 -3.71 18.12 16.05
CA CYS A 44 -3.72 18.07 14.61
C CYS A 44 -4.95 17.25 14.19
N ARG A 45 -6.09 17.92 13.99
CA ARG A 45 -7.27 17.28 13.41
C ARG A 45 -6.95 16.95 11.95
N LEU A 46 -6.75 15.67 11.68
CA LEU A 46 -6.77 15.14 10.31
C LEU A 46 -8.23 15.14 9.83
N THR A 47 -8.62 16.11 9.03
CA THR A 47 -9.84 16.09 8.19
C THR A 47 -9.49 15.66 6.76
N PRO A 48 -10.41 15.15 5.92
CA PRO A 48 -11.35 14.03 6.02
C PRO A 48 -10.63 12.73 5.52
N PRO A 49 -11.26 11.64 4.99
CA PRO A 49 -10.55 10.36 4.82
C PRO A 49 -9.33 10.52 3.88
N PRO A 50 -8.24 9.77 4.12
CA PRO A 50 -7.03 9.91 3.33
C PRO A 50 -7.36 9.66 1.86
N ARG A 51 -7.15 10.69 1.02
CA ARG A 51 -7.18 10.52 -0.43
C ARG A 51 -6.16 9.43 -0.81
N PRO A 52 -6.38 8.63 -1.86
CA PRO A 52 -5.42 7.60 -2.28
C PRO A 52 -3.99 8.14 -2.50
N ASN A 53 -3.87 9.43 -2.85
CA ASN A 53 -2.59 10.11 -3.05
C ASN A 53 -1.97 10.70 -1.77
N ALA A 54 -2.63 10.63 -0.62
CA ALA A 54 -2.29 11.46 0.54
C ALA A 54 -0.84 11.32 0.98
N VAL A 55 -0.22 10.14 0.87
CA VAL A 55 1.19 9.92 1.21
C VAL A 55 2.12 10.53 0.16
N ALA A 56 1.87 10.28 -1.12
CA ALA A 56 2.70 10.84 -2.20
C ALA A 56 2.56 12.37 -2.27
N ASP A 57 1.34 12.90 -2.10
CA ASP A 57 1.07 14.34 -2.01
C ASP A 57 1.74 14.95 -0.78
N LEU A 58 1.74 14.27 0.37
CA LEU A 58 2.42 14.73 1.57
C LEU A 58 3.93 14.83 1.35
N LEU A 59 4.55 13.78 0.80
CA LEU A 59 5.99 13.76 0.54
C LEU A 59 6.40 14.76 -0.54
N THR A 60 5.59 14.95 -1.59
CA THR A 60 5.90 15.95 -2.62
C THR A 60 5.78 17.39 -2.12
N ARG A 61 4.92 17.64 -1.10
CA ARG A 61 4.83 18.94 -0.40
C ARG A 61 6.04 19.23 0.48
N THR A 62 6.74 18.20 1.00
CA THR A 62 7.99 18.39 1.76
C THR A 62 9.21 18.60 0.87
N GLY A 63 9.01 18.70 -0.46
CA GLY A 63 10.07 18.97 -1.44
C GLY A 63 10.68 17.71 -2.05
N ASP A 64 10.26 16.52 -1.62
CA ASP A 64 10.77 15.26 -2.15
C ASP A 64 10.13 14.92 -3.50
N SER A 65 10.83 14.12 -4.29
CA SER A 65 10.24 13.42 -5.43
C SER A 65 9.87 12.00 -4.99
N VAL A 66 8.73 11.51 -5.48
CA VAL A 66 8.15 10.23 -5.07
C VAL A 66 8.04 9.30 -6.25
N LEU A 67 8.50 8.07 -6.09
CA LEU A 67 8.27 6.99 -7.02
C LEU A 67 7.12 6.14 -6.49
N LEU A 68 6.01 6.12 -7.23
CA LEU A 68 4.79 5.42 -6.85
C LEU A 68 4.65 4.12 -7.67
N GLY A 69 4.89 2.99 -7.02
CA GLY A 69 4.74 1.67 -7.59
C GLY A 69 3.33 1.14 -7.44
N PHE A 70 2.82 0.47 -8.48
CA PHE A 70 1.54 -0.23 -8.43
C PHE A 70 1.69 -1.71 -8.74
N GLU A 71 1.02 -2.56 -7.95
CA GLU A 71 0.76 -3.96 -8.29
C GLU A 71 -0.27 -4.02 -9.42
N ILE A 72 0.17 -3.63 -10.61
CA ILE A 72 -0.52 -3.79 -11.89
C ILE A 72 0.53 -4.35 -12.85
N ARG A 73 0.11 -5.24 -13.75
CA ARG A 73 0.97 -5.70 -14.82
C ARG A 73 1.02 -4.62 -15.89
N GLU A 74 2.22 -4.19 -16.26
CA GLU A 74 2.42 -3.08 -17.20
C GLU A 74 1.74 -3.31 -18.56
N ASP A 75 1.71 -4.55 -19.05
CA ASP A 75 1.04 -4.91 -20.31
C ASP A 75 -0.48 -4.65 -20.29
N LEU A 76 -1.09 -4.58 -19.10
CA LEU A 76 -2.51 -4.28 -18.97
C LEU A 76 -2.82 -2.78 -19.04
N LEU A 77 -1.81 -1.91 -19.05
CA LEU A 77 -2.00 -0.45 -19.08
C LEU A 77 -1.98 0.14 -20.51
N GLY A 78 -1.62 -0.67 -21.51
CA GLY A 78 -1.56 -0.23 -22.91
C GLY A 78 -0.69 1.02 -23.07
N ASP A 79 -1.24 2.04 -23.74
CA ASP A 79 -0.52 3.29 -24.00
C ASP A 79 -0.45 4.25 -22.80
N PHE A 80 -1.08 3.93 -21.66
CA PHE A 80 -1.15 4.87 -20.53
C PHE A 80 0.23 5.31 -19.99
N PRO A 81 1.23 4.43 -19.79
CA PRO A 81 2.54 4.85 -19.28
C PRO A 81 3.20 5.91 -20.18
N ALA A 82 2.99 5.83 -21.50
CA ALA A 82 3.54 6.78 -22.46
C ALA A 82 2.68 8.05 -22.59
N ARG A 83 1.36 7.92 -22.66
CA ARG A 83 0.44 9.06 -22.92
C ARG A 83 0.04 9.83 -21.67
N ARG A 84 -0.05 9.15 -20.52
CA ARG A 84 -0.44 9.73 -19.22
C ARG A 84 -1.78 10.49 -19.25
N THR A 85 -2.71 10.09 -20.12
CA THR A 85 -4.05 10.70 -20.24
C THR A 85 -5.16 9.80 -19.70
N GLU A 86 -6.29 10.41 -19.31
CA GLU A 86 -7.49 9.67 -18.89
C GLU A 86 -8.04 8.77 -20.00
N ALA A 87 -8.05 9.25 -21.25
CA ALA A 87 -8.48 8.45 -22.38
C ALA A 87 -7.63 7.18 -22.56
N ALA A 88 -6.30 7.29 -22.46
CA ALA A 88 -5.41 6.13 -22.54
C ALA A 88 -5.61 5.17 -21.37
N LEU A 89 -5.79 5.70 -20.15
CA LEU A 89 -6.04 4.90 -18.96
C LEU A 89 -7.34 4.11 -19.06
N LEU A 90 -8.43 4.78 -19.43
CA LEU A 90 -9.74 4.16 -19.56
C LEU A 90 -9.79 3.16 -20.72
N ALA A 91 -9.03 3.39 -21.79
CA ALA A 91 -8.92 2.43 -22.89
C ALA A 91 -8.05 1.19 -22.56
N SER A 92 -7.29 1.20 -21.46
CA SER A 92 -6.39 0.11 -21.11
C SER A 92 -7.13 -1.21 -20.79
N PRO A 93 -6.54 -2.38 -21.10
CA PRO A 93 -7.10 -3.67 -20.69
C PRO A 93 -7.43 -3.76 -19.19
N PHE A 94 -6.64 -3.11 -18.33
CA PHE A 94 -6.85 -3.07 -16.88
C PHE A 94 -8.21 -2.48 -16.49
N PHE A 95 -8.61 -1.35 -17.09
CA PHE A 95 -9.89 -0.70 -16.81
C PHE A 95 -11.04 -1.19 -17.70
N GLN A 96 -10.73 -1.80 -18.85
CA GLN A 96 -11.75 -2.38 -19.72
C GLN A 96 -12.22 -3.77 -19.27
N GLY A 97 -11.38 -4.52 -18.56
CA GLY A 97 -11.67 -5.87 -18.09
C GLY A 97 -12.60 -5.94 -16.88
N VAL A 98 -13.12 -7.15 -16.64
CA VAL A 98 -13.85 -7.49 -15.41
C VAL A 98 -12.86 -7.54 -14.25
N THR A 99 -13.12 -6.79 -13.18
CA THR A 99 -12.29 -6.87 -11.97
C THR A 99 -12.69 -8.06 -11.11
N GLY A 100 -11.69 -8.74 -10.52
CA GLY A 100 -11.90 -9.75 -9.48
C GLY A 100 -11.83 -9.19 -8.05
N ASP A 101 -11.32 -7.97 -7.87
CA ASP A 101 -10.83 -7.47 -6.58
C ASP A 101 -11.06 -5.97 -6.34
N GLY A 102 -11.83 -5.30 -7.20
CA GLY A 102 -12.17 -3.88 -7.07
C GLY A 102 -11.07 -2.89 -7.50
N ARG A 103 -9.94 -3.35 -8.06
CA ARG A 103 -8.84 -2.46 -8.50
C ARG A 103 -9.16 -1.64 -9.76
N ASN A 104 -10.21 -1.96 -10.52
CA ASN A 104 -10.68 -1.15 -11.66
C ASN A 104 -11.64 -0.01 -11.23
N SER A 105 -11.45 0.55 -10.03
CA SER A 105 -12.39 1.52 -9.43
C SER A 105 -12.01 2.97 -9.67
N GLU A 106 -12.96 3.89 -9.40
CA GLU A 106 -12.75 5.35 -9.46
C GLU A 106 -11.54 5.79 -8.61
N ALA A 107 -11.32 5.18 -7.44
CA ALA A 107 -10.17 5.48 -6.58
C ALA A 107 -8.84 5.16 -7.27
N TRP A 108 -8.72 4.01 -7.92
CA TRP A 108 -7.51 3.63 -8.68
C TRP A 108 -7.30 4.53 -9.90
N LYS A 109 -8.38 4.84 -10.64
CA LYS A 109 -8.32 5.79 -11.76
C LYS A 109 -7.79 7.14 -11.28
N ASN A 110 -8.40 7.70 -10.23
CA ASN A 110 -8.04 9.02 -9.70
C ASN A 110 -6.61 9.05 -9.15
N LEU A 111 -6.17 7.96 -8.52
CA LEU A 111 -4.80 7.78 -8.03
C LEU A 111 -3.80 7.83 -9.18
N LEU A 112 -3.99 6.98 -10.20
CA LEU A 112 -3.11 6.93 -11.38
C LEU A 112 -3.09 8.26 -12.15
N LEU A 113 -4.24 8.91 -12.34
CA LEU A 113 -4.30 10.20 -13.02
C LEU A 113 -3.69 11.35 -12.21
N THR A 114 -3.82 11.32 -10.89
CA THR A 114 -3.18 12.35 -10.05
C THR A 114 -1.68 12.20 -10.07
N ALA A 115 -1.17 10.97 -9.94
CA ALA A 115 0.25 10.68 -10.11
C ALA A 115 0.74 11.09 -11.51
N ALA A 116 -0.04 10.79 -12.55
CA ALA A 116 0.27 11.16 -13.93
C ALA A 116 0.43 12.67 -14.13
N ARG A 117 -0.37 13.49 -13.44
CA ARG A 117 -0.38 14.96 -13.54
C ARG A 117 0.67 15.66 -12.68
N ASN A 118 1.28 14.98 -11.72
CA ASN A 118 2.29 15.57 -10.84
C ASN A 118 3.70 15.22 -11.34
N PRO A 119 4.52 16.18 -11.81
CA PRO A 119 5.86 15.90 -12.33
C PRO A 119 6.85 15.43 -11.25
N ARG A 120 6.53 15.62 -9.97
CA ARG A 120 7.31 15.09 -8.84
C ARG A 120 6.92 13.65 -8.47
N ILE A 121 5.94 13.07 -9.17
CA ILE A 121 5.51 11.69 -9.00
C ILE A 121 5.83 10.89 -10.27
N GLY A 122 6.78 9.98 -10.12
CA GLY A 122 7.10 8.94 -11.07
C GLY A 122 6.20 7.74 -10.78
N THR A 123 5.85 6.97 -11.80
CA THR A 123 5.03 5.77 -11.62
C THR A 123 5.72 4.58 -12.25
N PHE A 124 5.65 3.42 -11.59
CA PHE A 124 6.13 2.16 -12.16
C PHE A 124 5.19 1.00 -11.78
N PHE A 125 5.30 -0.10 -12.50
CA PHE A 125 4.35 -1.23 -12.45
C PHE A 125 5.11 -2.54 -12.24
N PHE A 126 4.88 -3.18 -11.11
CA PHE A 126 5.76 -4.25 -10.62
C PHE A 126 5.12 -5.64 -10.57
N ASP A 127 3.86 -5.79 -10.98
CA ASP A 127 3.19 -7.10 -10.94
C ASP A 127 3.64 -8.04 -12.08
N ASN A 128 3.50 -9.36 -11.86
CA ASN A 128 3.85 -10.40 -12.81
C ASN A 128 2.96 -11.67 -12.66
N ARG A 129 2.90 -12.55 -13.68
CA ARG A 129 2.16 -13.83 -13.65
C ARG A 129 3.03 -15.06 -13.36
N GLU A 130 4.33 -14.88 -13.24
CA GLU A 130 5.30 -15.98 -13.11
C GLU A 130 5.19 -16.75 -11.79
N ALA A 131 5.63 -18.01 -11.77
CA ALA A 131 5.64 -18.88 -10.58
C ALA A 131 6.44 -18.29 -9.40
N ALA A 132 7.42 -17.43 -9.68
CA ALA A 132 8.21 -16.68 -8.70
C ALA A 132 7.75 -15.21 -8.60
N ARG A 133 6.45 -14.95 -8.68
CA ARG A 133 5.84 -13.61 -8.71
C ARG A 133 6.43 -12.63 -7.70
N ASP A 134 6.51 -13.01 -6.42
CA ASP A 134 7.02 -12.16 -5.34
C ASP A 134 8.50 -11.76 -5.52
N SER A 135 9.36 -12.64 -6.06
CA SER A 135 10.76 -12.30 -6.31
C SER A 135 10.91 -11.37 -7.52
N PHE A 136 10.11 -11.57 -8.57
CA PHE A 136 10.05 -10.65 -9.70
C PHE A 136 9.54 -9.26 -9.31
N MET A 137 8.51 -9.19 -8.46
CA MET A 137 8.02 -7.94 -7.90
C MET A 137 9.14 -7.22 -7.15
N ALA A 138 9.87 -7.93 -6.28
CA ALA A 138 10.99 -7.36 -5.54
C ALA A 138 12.13 -6.88 -6.46
N LEU A 139 12.48 -7.63 -7.51
CA LEU A 139 13.50 -7.22 -8.48
C LEU A 139 13.10 -5.94 -9.23
N ARG A 140 11.84 -5.82 -9.66
CA ARG A 140 11.33 -4.61 -10.33
C ARG A 140 11.35 -3.41 -9.41
N ILE A 141 10.96 -3.60 -8.15
CA ILE A 141 11.04 -2.56 -7.11
C ILE A 141 12.50 -2.14 -6.91
N SER A 142 13.42 -3.07 -6.67
CA SER A 142 14.85 -2.74 -6.50
C SER A 142 15.42 -2.00 -7.70
N ALA A 143 15.10 -2.41 -8.93
CA ALA A 143 15.54 -1.70 -10.13
C ALA A 143 14.99 -0.27 -10.20
N ALA A 144 13.75 -0.05 -9.76
CA ALA A 144 13.13 1.28 -9.68
C ALA A 144 13.84 2.16 -8.62
N MET A 145 14.17 1.60 -7.46
CA MET A 145 14.97 2.27 -6.42
C MET A 145 16.36 2.67 -6.94
N GLU A 146 17.03 1.78 -7.67
CA GLU A 146 18.37 2.00 -8.22
C GLU A 146 18.37 3.07 -9.32
N ALA A 147 17.32 3.12 -10.15
CA ALA A 147 17.15 4.15 -11.17
C ALA A 147 16.84 5.54 -10.58
N HIS A 148 16.30 5.59 -9.36
CA HIS A 148 15.87 6.83 -8.69
C HIS A 148 16.41 6.92 -7.24
N PRO A 149 17.74 6.94 -7.04
CA PRO A 149 18.34 6.76 -5.70
C PRO A 149 18.02 7.87 -4.70
N THR A 150 17.59 9.04 -5.17
CA THR A 150 17.22 10.20 -4.35
C THR A 150 15.72 10.33 -4.11
N TRP A 151 14.90 9.47 -4.72
CA TRP A 151 13.45 9.55 -4.65
C TRP A 151 12.94 8.66 -3.52
N LYS A 152 11.86 9.09 -2.85
CA LYS A 152 11.15 8.26 -1.88
C LYS A 152 10.27 7.29 -2.64
N GLU A 153 10.26 6.02 -2.25
CA GLU A 153 9.43 5.04 -2.93
C GLU A 153 8.23 4.63 -2.08
N VAL A 154 7.07 4.60 -2.72
CA VAL A 154 5.82 4.08 -2.16
C VAL A 154 5.30 3.04 -3.13
N THR A 155 5.06 1.81 -2.69
CA THR A 155 4.41 0.79 -3.50
C THR A 155 3.03 0.47 -2.95
N ILE A 156 2.08 0.17 -3.83
CA ILE A 156 0.72 -0.23 -3.49
C ILE A 156 0.47 -1.64 -4.01
N SER A 157 0.20 -2.57 -3.10
CA SER A 157 0.12 -4.02 -3.32
C SER A 157 -0.88 -4.70 -2.38
N GLY A 158 -1.12 -6.00 -2.56
CA GLY A 158 -1.81 -6.87 -1.62
C GLY A 158 -0.98 -7.10 -0.35
N ASN A 159 -1.66 -7.30 0.79
CA ASN A 159 -1.03 -7.44 2.11
C ASN A 159 -0.04 -8.59 2.18
N GLN A 160 -0.32 -9.70 1.49
CA GLN A 160 0.55 -10.85 1.48
C GLN A 160 1.93 -10.53 0.90
N HIS A 161 2.00 -9.70 -0.14
CA HIS A 161 3.26 -9.27 -0.77
C HIS A 161 4.10 -8.38 0.15
N ASN A 162 3.43 -7.68 1.07
CA ASN A 162 4.07 -6.78 2.02
C ASN A 162 4.61 -7.47 3.26
N LYS A 163 4.41 -8.79 3.43
CA LYS A 163 4.93 -9.48 4.60
C LYS A 163 6.45 -9.47 4.64
N VAL A 164 7.02 -9.01 5.75
CA VAL A 164 8.47 -8.96 6.01
C VAL A 164 9.04 -10.30 6.49
N ARG A 165 8.16 -11.29 6.67
CA ARG A 165 8.46 -12.68 7.03
C ARG A 165 7.85 -13.62 5.98
N PRO A 166 8.39 -14.82 5.79
CA PRO A 166 7.77 -15.81 4.91
C PRO A 166 6.34 -16.15 5.35
N TYR A 167 5.44 -16.33 4.39
CA TYR A 167 4.06 -16.74 4.64
C TYR A 167 3.83 -18.12 4.04
N ASN A 168 3.39 -19.07 4.86
CA ASN A 168 3.28 -20.50 4.50
C ASN A 168 4.61 -21.06 3.94
N GLY A 169 5.73 -20.68 4.56
CA GLY A 169 7.07 -21.10 4.13
C GLY A 169 7.58 -20.40 2.87
N GLN A 170 6.79 -19.53 2.25
CA GLN A 170 7.16 -18.83 1.00
C GLN A 170 7.55 -17.37 1.28
N PRO A 171 8.75 -16.95 0.88
CA PRO A 171 9.14 -15.54 0.90
C PRO A 171 8.18 -14.65 0.11
N LYS A 172 8.04 -13.40 0.54
CA LYS A 172 7.17 -12.39 -0.08
C LYS A 172 7.99 -11.21 -0.60
N ALA A 173 7.42 -10.38 -1.46
CA ALA A 173 8.14 -9.28 -2.09
C ALA A 173 8.89 -8.40 -1.07
N ALA A 174 8.24 -8.01 0.03
CA ALA A 174 8.90 -7.23 1.09
C ALA A 174 10.02 -8.00 1.81
N TYR A 175 9.85 -9.31 2.06
CA TYR A 175 10.94 -10.14 2.58
C TYR A 175 12.14 -10.14 1.62
N TYR A 176 11.91 -10.35 0.32
CA TYR A 176 12.99 -10.30 -0.67
C TYR A 176 13.68 -8.93 -0.65
N LEU A 177 12.95 -7.82 -0.58
CA LEU A 177 13.54 -6.48 -0.51
C LEU A 177 14.41 -6.27 0.73
N LEU A 178 14.03 -6.86 1.87
CA LEU A 178 14.85 -6.80 3.09
C LEU A 178 16.13 -7.64 2.97
N GLN A 179 16.07 -8.75 2.23
CA GLN A 179 17.18 -9.70 2.06
C GLN A 179 18.04 -9.44 0.80
N ALA A 180 17.53 -8.67 -0.17
CA ALA A 180 18.10 -8.55 -1.50
C ALA A 180 19.45 -7.83 -1.48
N GLY A 181 20.48 -8.51 -2.02
CA GLY A 181 21.61 -7.87 -2.67
C GLY A 181 22.81 -7.47 -1.80
N GLY A 182 22.97 -7.99 -0.58
CA GLY A 182 24.14 -7.66 0.25
C GLY A 182 24.18 -6.20 0.76
N ARG A 183 23.14 -5.41 0.44
CA ARG A 183 22.84 -4.10 1.01
C ARG A 183 21.51 -4.21 1.72
N ALA A 184 21.53 -4.67 2.96
CA ALA A 184 20.31 -4.75 3.73
C ALA A 184 19.65 -3.36 3.77
N LEU A 185 18.40 -3.25 3.28
CA LEU A 185 17.57 -2.07 3.51
C LEU A 185 17.09 -1.98 4.96
N ASN A 186 17.84 -2.59 5.90
CA ASN A 186 17.54 -2.65 7.33
C ASN A 186 17.32 -1.23 7.87
N GLY A 187 16.10 -0.97 8.33
CA GLY A 187 15.67 0.33 8.83
C GLY A 187 15.23 1.35 7.78
N ARG A 188 15.21 0.98 6.49
CA ARG A 188 14.77 1.85 5.36
C ARG A 188 13.46 1.42 4.72
N VAL A 189 13.04 0.18 4.91
CA VAL A 189 11.73 -0.32 4.47
C VAL A 189 10.72 -0.21 5.60
N CYS A 190 9.61 0.45 5.34
CA CYS A 190 8.41 0.49 6.16
C CYS A 190 7.30 -0.29 5.45
N SER A 191 7.05 -1.52 5.91
CA SER A 191 5.93 -2.33 5.43
C SER A 191 4.71 -2.11 6.32
N VAL A 192 3.66 -1.58 5.71
CA VAL A 192 2.44 -1.15 6.41
C VAL A 192 1.29 -2.10 6.09
N ASN A 193 0.70 -2.68 7.13
CA ASN A 193 -0.61 -3.33 7.01
C ASN A 193 -1.73 -2.35 7.38
N ILE A 194 -2.89 -2.47 6.73
CA ILE A 194 -4.06 -1.66 7.08
C ILE A 194 -4.94 -2.45 8.03
N ALA A 195 -5.24 -1.85 9.18
CA ALA A 195 -6.28 -2.30 10.10
C ALA A 195 -7.48 -1.35 10.01
N TYR A 196 -8.69 -1.85 10.21
CA TYR A 196 -9.91 -1.04 10.10
C TYR A 196 -10.95 -1.44 11.13
N ALA A 197 -11.84 -0.52 11.53
CA ALA A 197 -12.98 -0.85 12.40
C ALA A 197 -14.24 -1.14 11.58
N GLU A 198 -14.48 -0.37 10.53
CA GLU A 198 -15.54 -0.57 9.53
C GLU A 198 -14.91 -0.66 8.14
N VAL A 199 -15.39 -1.60 7.33
CA VAL A 199 -14.99 -1.72 5.94
C VAL A 199 -16.21 -1.90 5.06
N SER A 200 -16.16 -1.28 3.90
CA SER A 200 -16.86 -1.77 2.71
C SER A 200 -15.83 -1.99 1.61
N ALA A 201 -15.90 -3.11 0.91
CA ALA A 201 -14.98 -3.48 -0.15
C ALA A 201 -15.71 -4.31 -1.22
N TRP A 202 -15.24 -4.19 -2.46
CA TRP A 202 -15.66 -5.06 -3.55
C TRP A 202 -14.80 -6.31 -3.52
N VAL A 203 -15.42 -7.47 -3.33
CA VAL A 203 -14.73 -8.75 -3.21
C VAL A 203 -15.46 -9.77 -4.07
N ASN A 204 -14.72 -10.64 -4.74
CA ASN A 204 -15.27 -11.81 -5.40
C ASN A 204 -15.04 -13.05 -4.52
N MET A 205 -16.12 -13.60 -3.96
CA MET A 205 -16.08 -14.81 -3.12
C MET A 205 -16.48 -16.08 -3.89
N GLY A 206 -16.43 -16.05 -5.22
CA GLY A 206 -16.79 -17.17 -6.11
C GLY A 206 -18.13 -16.99 -6.84
N ASP A 207 -18.90 -15.96 -6.51
CA ASP A 207 -20.21 -15.64 -7.09
C ASP A 207 -20.26 -14.26 -7.78
N GLY A 208 -19.08 -13.78 -8.20
CA GLY A 208 -18.89 -12.48 -8.84
C GLY A 208 -18.47 -11.39 -7.86
N LEU A 209 -18.11 -10.23 -8.39
CA LEU A 209 -17.71 -9.09 -7.58
C LEU A 209 -18.94 -8.49 -6.89
N LYS A 210 -18.96 -8.49 -5.56
CA LYS A 210 -20.05 -7.91 -4.75
C LYS A 210 -19.52 -6.95 -3.71
N LEU A 211 -20.36 -6.01 -3.32
CA LEU A 211 -20.05 -5.10 -2.22
C LEU A 211 -20.29 -5.84 -0.91
N HIS A 212 -19.23 -6.03 -0.14
CA HIS A 212 -19.30 -6.55 1.21
C HIS A 212 -19.02 -5.43 2.19
N SER A 213 -19.78 -5.39 3.28
CA SER A 213 -19.53 -4.47 4.39
C SER A 213 -19.44 -5.26 5.68
N GLY A 214 -18.58 -4.81 6.59
CA GLY A 214 -18.38 -5.48 7.86
C GLY A 214 -17.70 -4.57 8.87
N THR A 215 -17.74 -5.02 10.11
CA THR A 215 -16.99 -4.43 11.22
C THR A 215 -15.93 -5.40 11.68
N SER A 216 -14.77 -4.90 12.09
CA SER A 216 -13.73 -5.69 12.73
C SER A 216 -13.56 -5.21 14.17
N ASP A 217 -13.80 -6.11 15.10
CA ASP A 217 -13.44 -5.89 16.50
C ASP A 217 -11.96 -6.23 16.66
N ASN A 218 -11.11 -5.22 16.60
CA ASN A 218 -9.68 -5.37 16.79
C ASN A 218 -9.16 -4.35 17.79
N ILE A 219 -8.03 -4.70 18.41
CA ILE A 219 -7.39 -3.87 19.43
C ILE A 219 -7.08 -2.45 18.93
N TYR A 220 -6.89 -2.25 17.62
CA TYR A 220 -6.59 -0.95 17.05
C TYR A 220 -7.81 -0.01 17.06
N ALA A 221 -9.02 -0.55 16.89
CA ALA A 221 -10.25 0.23 16.99
C ALA A 221 -10.49 0.81 18.40
N GLN A 222 -9.93 0.15 19.42
CA GLN A 222 -10.10 0.48 20.84
C GLN A 222 -8.88 1.20 21.44
N ALA A 223 -7.69 1.06 20.84
CA ALA A 223 -6.43 1.54 21.41
C ALA A 223 -6.29 3.07 21.44
N ALA A 224 -6.97 3.80 20.54
CA ALA A 224 -6.90 5.25 20.48
C ALA A 224 -8.23 5.88 20.06
N PRO A 225 -8.56 7.09 20.56
CA PRO A 225 -9.78 7.81 20.19
C PRO A 225 -9.74 8.43 18.79
N SER A 226 -8.60 8.38 18.11
CA SER A 226 -8.42 8.94 16.76
C SER A 226 -9.09 8.09 15.69
N ASP A 227 -9.57 8.72 14.61
CA ASP A 227 -10.16 7.99 13.47
C ASP A 227 -9.10 7.26 12.64
N ASN A 228 -7.94 7.87 12.45
CA ASN A 228 -6.85 7.26 11.69
C ASN A 228 -5.53 7.51 12.42
N TYR A 229 -4.66 6.51 12.45
CA TYR A 229 -3.31 6.67 13.00
C TYR A 229 -2.34 5.64 12.43
N LEU A 230 -1.05 6.00 12.44
CA LEU A 230 0.04 5.11 12.07
C LEU A 230 0.76 4.64 13.34
N LEU A 231 0.85 3.33 13.52
CA LEU A 231 1.56 2.69 14.61
C LEU A 231 2.81 2.00 14.07
N PHE A 232 3.99 2.41 14.53
CA PHE A 232 5.23 1.68 14.28
C PHE A 232 5.37 0.56 15.30
N LEU A 233 5.68 -0.64 14.82
CA LEU A 233 5.80 -1.82 15.65
C LEU A 233 7.24 -2.02 16.12
N ASP A 234 7.42 -2.65 17.28
CA ASP A 234 8.75 -3.05 17.75
C ASP A 234 9.40 -3.97 16.70
N PRO A 235 10.65 -3.72 16.26
CA PRO A 235 11.37 -4.62 15.37
C PRO A 235 11.49 -6.06 15.86
N LYS A 236 11.35 -6.29 17.18
CA LYS A 236 11.33 -7.61 17.82
C LYS A 236 9.93 -8.24 17.91
N SER A 237 8.89 -7.53 17.53
CA SER A 237 7.51 -8.04 17.56
C SER A 237 7.30 -9.16 16.55
N ASP A 238 6.33 -10.04 16.82
CA ASP A 238 6.03 -11.19 15.96
C ASP A 238 5.13 -10.88 14.76
N TYR A 239 4.92 -9.61 14.45
CA TYR A 239 4.11 -9.21 13.32
C TYR A 239 4.83 -9.41 11.98
N ASP A 240 4.05 -9.74 10.96
CA ASP A 240 4.50 -9.84 9.57
C ASP A 240 4.76 -8.48 8.90
N TYR A 241 4.63 -7.38 9.64
CA TYR A 241 4.74 -6.01 9.18
C TYR A 241 5.50 -5.20 10.24
N ASN A 242 6.02 -4.03 9.86
CA ASN A 242 6.70 -3.15 10.81
C ASN A 242 5.91 -1.87 11.13
N ALA A 243 4.75 -1.68 10.49
CA ALA A 243 3.79 -0.67 10.86
C ALA A 243 2.34 -1.10 10.57
N ILE A 244 1.40 -0.50 11.30
CA ILE A 244 -0.04 -0.62 11.10
C ILE A 244 -0.61 0.77 10.82
N LEU A 245 -1.27 0.93 9.68
CA LEU A 245 -2.15 2.07 9.43
C LEU A 245 -3.56 1.68 9.86
N PHE A 246 -4.01 2.21 10.99
CA PHE A 246 -5.40 2.08 11.40
C PHE A 246 -6.27 3.13 10.68
N VAL A 247 -7.39 2.67 10.13
CA VAL A 247 -8.41 3.51 9.48
C VAL A 247 -9.77 3.12 10.03
N ARG A 248 -10.44 4.01 10.77
CA ARG A 248 -11.73 3.69 11.41
C ARG A 248 -12.75 3.21 10.40
N LYS A 249 -12.82 3.84 9.23
CA LYS A 249 -13.77 3.48 8.18
C LYS A 249 -13.13 3.46 6.80
N VAL A 250 -13.09 2.28 6.19
CA VAL A 250 -12.71 2.08 4.80
C VAL A 250 -13.99 2.00 3.97
N THR A 251 -14.07 2.79 2.89
CA THR A 251 -15.23 2.81 2.01
C THR A 251 -14.86 2.31 0.61
N ALA A 252 -15.68 1.40 0.08
CA ALA A 252 -15.47 0.88 -1.26
C ALA A 252 -15.63 1.99 -2.29
N SER A 253 -14.67 2.09 -3.20
CA SER A 253 -14.82 2.94 -4.38
C SER A 253 -15.69 2.25 -5.42
N ARG A 254 -16.53 3.02 -6.13
CA ARG A 254 -17.32 2.49 -7.25
C ARG A 254 -16.41 1.85 -8.31
N PRO A 255 -16.66 0.61 -8.77
CA PRO A 255 -16.02 0.03 -9.94
C PRO A 255 -16.41 0.82 -11.19
N LEU A 256 -15.52 0.93 -12.17
CA LEU A 256 -15.84 1.62 -13.43
C LEU A 256 -16.70 0.78 -14.38
N LYS A 257 -16.72 -0.54 -14.16
CA LYS A 257 -17.53 -1.52 -14.87
C LYS A 257 -17.98 -2.61 -13.92
#